data_AF-W1V3F9-F1
#
_entry.id   AF-W1V3F9-F1
#
_cell.length_a   1.000
_cell.length_b   1.000
_cell.length_c   1.000
_cell.angle_alpha   90.00
_cell.angle_beta   90.00
_cell.angle_gamma   90.00
#
_symmetry.space_group_name_H-M   'P 1'
#
loop_
_entity.id
_entity.type
_entity.pdbx_description
1 polymer ?
#
loop_
_entity_poly.entity_id
_entity_poly.type
_entity_poly.pdbx_seq_one_letter_code
_entity_poly.pdbx_strand_id
1 'polypeptide(L)'
;VYQNEMHSYRDFPLRYAELGLVHRHELSGALHGLFRVRAFTQDDAHVFMLPDQMQTELMKVIELFDRIYSQFGLKYHVELSTKPDNAMGDDAIWEAATEALRNAIEAKGIPYVINPGDGAFYGPKLDYHIEDSLGRTWQCGTIQLDMNLPERFQIEYIGEDGQKHRPIMIHRACF
;
A
#
# COMPACT_ATOMS: atom_id res chain seq x y z
N VAL A 1 -17.71 6.69 -1.87
CA VAL A 1 -17.97 5.73 -0.78
C VAL A 1 -17.61 6.34 0.56
N TYR A 2 -16.33 6.58 0.87
CA TYR A 2 -15.94 7.22 2.14
C TYR A 2 -16.71 8.51 2.42
N GLN A 3 -16.72 9.46 1.48
CA GLN A 3 -17.37 10.78 1.66
C GLN A 3 -18.90 10.76 1.66
N ASN A 4 -19.54 9.60 1.49
CA ASN A 4 -21.00 9.52 1.50
C ASN A 4 -21.58 9.76 2.90
N GLU A 5 -20.76 9.57 3.94
CA GLU A 5 -21.12 9.69 5.35
C GLU A 5 -20.05 10.48 6.11
N MET A 6 -20.42 11.10 7.23
CA MET A 6 -19.47 11.71 8.15
C MET A 6 -18.87 10.63 9.05
N HIS A 7 -17.55 10.66 9.25
CA HIS A 7 -16.84 9.71 10.10
C HIS A 7 -16.32 10.40 11.36
N SER A 8 -16.43 9.72 12.49
CA SER A 8 -15.81 10.07 13.77
C SER A 8 -14.48 9.31 13.92
N TYR A 9 -13.56 9.85 14.71
CA TYR A 9 -12.32 9.14 15.10
C TYR A 9 -12.60 7.73 15.67
N ARG A 10 -13.79 7.50 16.25
CA ARG A 10 -14.22 6.20 16.81
C ARG A 10 -14.51 5.14 15.76
N ASP A 11 -14.76 5.54 14.52
CA ASP A 11 -15.10 4.61 13.43
C ASP A 11 -13.84 3.96 12.84
N PHE A 12 -12.66 4.50 13.16
CA PHE A 12 -11.38 4.04 12.63
C PHE A 12 -10.82 2.84 13.40
N PRO A 13 -10.14 1.91 12.71
CA PRO A 13 -9.79 1.94 11.28
C PRO A 13 -10.92 1.43 10.35
N LEU A 14 -11.18 2.17 9.27
CA LEU A 14 -12.14 1.82 8.22
C LEU A 14 -11.44 1.05 7.10
N ARG A 15 -12.00 -0.07 6.66
CA ARG A 15 -11.41 -0.92 5.63
C ARG A 15 -12.41 -1.18 4.51
N TYR A 16 -12.04 -0.81 3.29
CA TYR A 16 -12.81 -1.06 2.09
C TYR A 16 -12.02 -2.01 1.19
N ALA A 17 -12.67 -3.04 0.67
CA ALA A 17 -12.08 -3.97 -0.28
C ALA A 17 -12.98 -4.10 -1.51
N GLU A 18 -12.37 -4.20 -2.67
CA GLU A 18 -13.04 -4.33 -3.95
C GLU A 18 -12.29 -5.33 -4.82
N LEU A 19 -13.03 -6.22 -5.49
CA LEU A 19 -12.50 -6.99 -6.61
C LEU A 19 -12.68 -6.17 -7.89
N GLY A 20 -11.81 -5.17 -8.06
CA GLY A 20 -11.95 -4.15 -9.10
C GLY A 20 -11.36 -4.61 -10.44
N LEU A 21 -12.18 -4.60 -11.50
CA LEU A 21 -11.69 -4.84 -12.86
C LEU A 21 -11.00 -3.58 -13.40
N VAL A 22 -9.68 -3.63 -13.51
CA VAL A 22 -8.85 -2.53 -14.00
C VAL A 22 -8.33 -2.79 -15.40
N HIS A 23 -8.12 -1.71 -16.15
CA HIS A 23 -7.56 -1.76 -17.49
C HIS A 23 -6.33 -0.86 -17.60
N ARG A 24 -5.24 -1.40 -18.16
CA ARG A 24 -4.00 -0.64 -18.45
C ARG A 24 -3.64 -0.79 -19.91
N HIS A 25 -3.31 0.33 -20.55
CA HIS A 25 -2.89 0.35 -21.95
C HIS A 25 -1.40 -0.03 -22.07
N GLU A 26 -1.10 -1.27 -21.74
CA GLU A 26 0.25 -1.84 -21.82
C GLU A 26 0.70 -2.02 -23.28
N LEU A 27 2.00 -1.80 -23.51
CA LEU A 27 2.65 -2.07 -24.80
C LEU A 27 2.45 -3.55 -25.17
N SER A 28 2.03 -3.82 -26.41
CA SER A 28 1.71 -5.18 -26.85
C SER A 28 2.89 -6.16 -26.72
N GLY A 29 4.13 -5.68 -26.91
CA GLY A 29 5.34 -6.48 -26.77
C GLY A 29 5.75 -6.79 -25.32
N ALA A 30 5.12 -6.14 -24.33
CA ALA A 30 5.40 -6.39 -22.91
C ALA A 30 4.42 -7.40 -22.27
N LEU A 31 3.37 -7.82 -23.00
CA LEU A 31 2.37 -8.76 -22.49
C LEU A 31 3.00 -10.14 -22.29
N HIS A 32 2.68 -10.80 -21.16
CA HIS A 32 3.26 -12.10 -20.83
C HIS A 32 2.28 -12.97 -20.03
N GLY A 33 1.70 -13.98 -20.70
CA GLY A 33 0.79 -14.94 -20.08
C GLY A 33 -0.29 -14.24 -19.25
N LEU A 34 -0.39 -14.62 -17.97
CA LEU A 34 -1.25 -13.96 -16.97
C LEU A 34 -0.49 -12.98 -16.06
N PHE A 35 0.84 -12.95 -16.10
CA PHE A 35 1.66 -12.06 -15.27
C PHE A 35 1.62 -10.60 -15.76
N ARG A 36 1.38 -10.36 -17.06
CA ARG A 36 1.22 -9.01 -17.61
C ARG A 36 0.15 -8.97 -18.68
N VAL A 37 -0.99 -8.39 -18.34
CA VAL A 37 -2.21 -8.32 -19.16
C VAL A 37 -2.76 -6.89 -19.20
N ARG A 38 -3.67 -6.62 -20.14
CA ARG A 38 -4.33 -5.30 -20.26
C ARG A 38 -5.56 -5.14 -19.38
N ALA A 39 -6.18 -6.23 -18.96
CA ALA A 39 -7.36 -6.25 -18.12
C ALA A 39 -7.17 -7.32 -17.05
N PHE A 40 -7.33 -6.93 -15.79
CA PHE A 40 -7.16 -7.83 -14.65
C PHE A 40 -8.01 -7.35 -13.47
N THR A 41 -8.34 -8.27 -12.57
CA THR A 41 -9.05 -7.93 -11.33
C THR A 41 -8.03 -7.87 -10.21
N GLN A 42 -7.98 -6.75 -9.50
CA GLN A 42 -7.15 -6.61 -8.30
C GLN A 42 -7.98 -6.89 -7.07
N ASP A 43 -7.36 -7.46 -6.03
CA ASP A 43 -7.92 -7.60 -4.70
C ASP A 43 -7.75 -6.32 -3.87
N ASP A 44 -8.01 -5.20 -4.52
CA ASP A 44 -7.64 -3.88 -4.06
C ASP A 44 -8.37 -3.55 -2.76
N ALA A 45 -7.64 -2.95 -1.83
CA ALA A 45 -8.21 -2.51 -0.58
C ALA A 45 -7.53 -1.28 -0.05
N HIS A 46 -8.36 -0.46 0.59
CA HIS A 46 -8.00 0.81 1.17
C HIS A 46 -8.32 0.77 2.66
N VAL A 47 -7.31 1.03 3.49
CA VAL A 47 -7.48 1.18 4.94
C VAL A 47 -7.32 2.64 5.28
N PHE A 48 -8.38 3.27 5.78
CA PHE A 48 -8.30 4.59 6.38
C PHE A 48 -8.06 4.43 7.88
N MET A 49 -7.09 5.14 8.41
CA MET A 49 -6.65 5.02 9.79
C MET A 49 -6.25 6.37 10.39
N LEU A 50 -6.25 6.43 11.72
CA LEU A 50 -5.70 7.54 12.46
C LEU A 50 -4.16 7.50 12.45
N PRO A 51 -3.45 8.63 12.60
CA PRO A 51 -1.99 8.65 12.59
C PRO A 51 -1.32 7.75 13.63
N ASP A 52 -1.91 7.63 14.82
CA ASP A 52 -1.43 6.77 15.91
C ASP A 52 -1.65 5.26 15.65
N GLN A 53 -2.59 4.92 14.76
CA GLN A 53 -2.89 3.54 14.36
C GLN A 53 -1.96 3.01 13.27
N MET A 54 -1.18 3.88 12.62
CA MET A 54 -0.38 3.59 11.43
C MET A 54 0.50 2.34 11.57
N GLN A 55 1.33 2.31 12.61
CA GLN A 55 2.27 1.20 12.82
C GLN A 55 1.53 -0.13 13.03
N THR A 56 0.43 -0.10 13.76
CA THR A 56 -0.36 -1.30 14.07
C THR A 56 -1.05 -1.85 12.83
N GLU A 57 -1.62 -0.98 11.99
CA GLU A 57 -2.30 -1.41 10.76
C GLU A 57 -1.32 -1.90 9.70
N LEU A 58 -0.16 -1.24 9.53
CA LEU A 58 0.91 -1.74 8.65
C LEU A 58 1.37 -3.14 9.04
N MET A 59 1.62 -3.39 10.33
CA MET A 59 2.01 -4.71 10.83
C MET A 59 0.96 -5.78 10.54
N LYS A 60 -0.34 -5.46 10.66
CA LYS A 60 -1.42 -6.40 10.34
C LYS A 60 -1.49 -6.72 8.84
N VAL A 61 -1.26 -5.72 7.98
CA VAL A 61 -1.24 -5.94 6.52
C VAL A 61 -0.02 -6.78 6.12
N ILE A 62 1.16 -6.49 6.68
CA ILE A 62 2.38 -7.30 6.44
C ILE A 62 2.16 -8.76 6.88
N GLU A 63 1.52 -8.99 8.03
CA GLU A 63 1.20 -10.33 8.53
C GLU A 63 0.19 -11.06 7.64
N LEU A 64 -0.76 -10.35 7.04
CA LEU A 64 -1.68 -10.93 6.06
C LEU A 64 -0.92 -11.45 4.83
N PHE A 65 0.05 -10.69 4.31
CA PHE A 65 0.86 -11.08 3.17
C PHE A 65 1.70 -12.32 3.49
N ASP A 66 2.41 -12.30 4.63
CA ASP A 66 3.23 -13.43 5.05
C ASP A 66 2.39 -14.71 5.23
N ARG A 67 1.22 -14.61 5.86
CA ARG A 67 0.30 -15.73 6.03
C ARG A 67 -0.18 -16.30 4.69
N ILE A 68 -0.54 -15.45 3.73
CA ILE A 68 -1.00 -15.90 2.42
C ILE A 68 0.14 -16.58 1.66
N TYR A 69 1.29 -15.92 1.53
CA TYR A 69 2.40 -16.46 0.75
C TYR A 69 3.00 -17.73 1.35
N SER A 70 3.14 -17.79 2.68
CA SER A 70 3.58 -19.01 3.36
C SER A 70 2.61 -20.17 3.17
N GLN A 71 1.30 -19.92 3.20
CA GLN A 71 0.28 -20.95 2.98
C GLN A 71 0.34 -21.56 1.57
N PHE A 72 0.70 -20.76 0.56
CA PHE A 72 0.90 -21.25 -0.81
C PHE A 72 2.34 -21.73 -1.09
N GLY A 73 3.26 -21.63 -0.12
CA GLY A 73 4.66 -22.00 -0.30
C GLY A 73 5.41 -21.10 -1.27
N LEU A 74 4.94 -19.86 -1.46
CA LEU A 74 5.53 -18.89 -2.38
C LEU A 74 6.75 -18.25 -1.73
N LYS A 75 7.91 -18.39 -2.38
CA LYS A 75 9.13 -17.67 -1.99
C LYS A 75 8.99 -16.22 -2.43
N TYR A 76 9.32 -15.29 -1.55
CA TYR A 76 9.29 -13.87 -1.84
C TYR A 76 10.49 -13.12 -1.27
N HIS A 77 10.77 -11.95 -1.83
CA HIS A 77 11.59 -10.91 -1.21
C HIS A 77 10.82 -9.59 -1.25
N VAL A 78 11.21 -8.66 -0.38
CA VAL A 78 10.54 -7.36 -0.25
C VAL A 78 11.48 -6.23 -0.60
N GLU A 79 10.96 -5.25 -1.34
CA GLU A 79 11.65 -4.00 -1.64
C GLU A 79 10.92 -2.84 -0.94
N LEU A 80 11.67 -1.95 -0.27
CA LEU A 80 11.17 -0.68 0.22
C LEU A 80 11.48 0.40 -0.82
N SER A 81 10.44 0.79 -1.56
CA SER A 81 10.52 1.73 -2.66
C SER A 81 10.30 3.17 -2.16
N THR A 82 11.32 4.02 -2.31
CA THR A 82 11.37 5.37 -1.71
C THR A 82 10.98 6.48 -2.69
N LYS A 83 10.98 7.74 -2.22
CA LYS A 83 10.49 8.92 -2.93
C LYS A 83 11.02 9.05 -4.38
N PRO A 84 10.15 9.08 -5.40
CA PRO A 84 10.54 9.35 -6.79
C PRO A 84 10.75 10.85 -7.06
N ASP A 85 11.39 11.20 -8.17
CA ASP A 85 11.61 12.59 -8.59
C ASP A 85 10.31 13.39 -8.79
N ASN A 86 9.24 12.73 -9.26
CA ASN A 86 7.93 13.34 -9.54
C ASN A 86 6.93 13.18 -8.37
N ALA A 87 7.43 13.13 -7.13
CA ALA A 87 6.60 12.94 -5.95
C ALA A 87 5.71 14.15 -5.61
N MET A 88 4.51 13.86 -5.09
CA MET A 88 3.58 14.83 -4.51
C MET A 88 3.78 14.97 -3.00
N GLY A 89 3.54 16.15 -2.46
CA GLY A 89 3.58 16.43 -1.03
C GLY A 89 4.97 16.75 -0.49
N ASP A 90 5.02 17.11 0.79
CA ASP A 90 6.21 17.60 1.47
C ASP A 90 7.22 16.49 1.78
N ASP A 91 8.52 16.83 1.77
CA ASP A 91 9.61 15.90 2.14
C ASP A 91 9.42 15.28 3.53
N ALA A 92 8.91 16.06 4.50
CA ALA A 92 8.69 15.60 5.86
C ALA A 92 7.62 14.50 5.95
N ILE A 93 6.56 14.60 5.13
CA ILE A 93 5.49 13.59 5.05
C ILE A 93 6.06 12.30 4.45
N TRP A 94 6.86 12.43 3.40
CA TRP A 94 7.54 11.31 2.75
C TRP A 94 8.50 10.57 3.68
N GLU A 95 9.30 11.31 4.43
CA GLU A 95 10.22 10.72 5.41
C GLU A 95 9.46 9.96 6.49
N ALA A 96 8.42 10.58 7.08
CA ALA A 96 7.59 9.92 8.09
C ALA A 96 6.90 8.65 7.55
N ALA A 97 6.39 8.70 6.32
CA ALA A 97 5.76 7.54 5.68
C ALA A 97 6.77 6.41 5.40
N THR A 98 7.96 6.77 4.92
CA THR A 98 9.02 5.80 4.61
C THR A 98 9.51 5.13 5.88
N GLU A 99 9.69 5.91 6.94
CA GLU A 99 10.14 5.43 8.24
C GLU A 99 9.07 4.56 8.93
N ALA A 100 7.79 4.87 8.77
CA ALA A 100 6.72 3.99 9.24
C ALA A 100 6.74 2.62 8.54
N LEU A 101 6.92 2.58 7.22
CA LEU A 101 7.07 1.31 6.48
C LEU A 101 8.32 0.54 6.93
N ARG A 102 9.45 1.24 7.09
CA ARG A 102 10.70 0.67 7.60
C ARG A 102 10.51 0.02 8.96
N ASN A 103 9.99 0.78 9.93
CA ASN A 103 9.78 0.28 11.28
C ASN A 103 8.81 -0.91 11.29
N ALA A 104 7.77 -0.90 10.46
CA ALA A 104 6.80 -1.99 10.40
C ALA A 104 7.41 -3.29 9.86
N ILE A 105 8.22 -3.22 8.79
CA ILE A 105 8.86 -4.40 8.22
C ILE A 105 10.01 -4.94 9.10
N GLU A 106 10.78 -4.04 9.72
CA GLU A 106 11.83 -4.40 10.68
C GLU A 106 11.26 -5.04 11.94
N ALA A 107 10.14 -4.51 12.48
CA ALA A 107 9.46 -5.10 13.64
C ALA A 107 8.93 -6.51 13.37
N LYS A 108 8.61 -6.84 12.11
CA LYS A 108 8.23 -8.18 11.67
C LYS A 108 9.43 -9.08 11.35
N GLY A 109 10.65 -8.55 11.37
CA GLY A 109 11.87 -9.30 11.10
C GLY A 109 11.99 -9.78 9.66
N ILE A 110 11.29 -9.12 8.72
CA ILE A 110 11.30 -9.51 7.30
C ILE A 110 12.46 -8.80 6.61
N PRO A 111 13.39 -9.54 5.98
CA PRO A 111 14.47 -8.94 5.20
C PRO A 111 13.93 -8.16 4.01
N TYR A 112 14.50 -6.99 3.76
CA TYR A 112 14.12 -6.15 2.63
C TYR A 112 15.33 -5.43 2.03
N VAL A 113 15.18 -4.95 0.81
CA VAL A 113 16.16 -4.12 0.11
C VAL A 113 15.59 -2.74 -0.18
N ILE A 114 16.43 -1.72 -0.23
CA ILE A 114 15.99 -0.36 -0.63
C ILE A 114 15.94 -0.29 -2.16
N ASN A 115 14.81 0.13 -2.71
CA ASN A 115 14.65 0.44 -4.13
C ASN A 115 14.45 1.96 -4.32
N PRO A 116 15.55 2.72 -4.51
CA PRO A 116 15.48 4.17 -4.46
C PRO A 116 14.73 4.74 -5.67
N GLY A 117 13.73 5.59 -5.41
CA GLY A 117 13.03 6.34 -6.45
C GLY A 117 11.92 5.59 -7.19
N ASP A 118 11.60 4.36 -6.78
CA ASP A 118 10.50 3.58 -7.38
C ASP A 118 9.18 3.66 -6.59
N GLY A 119 9.09 4.53 -5.57
CA GLY A 119 7.85 4.78 -4.85
C GLY A 119 6.72 5.29 -5.74
N ALA A 120 5.47 5.12 -5.30
CA ALA A 120 4.33 5.71 -6.02
C ALA A 120 4.39 7.25 -5.93
N PHE A 121 3.80 7.98 -6.87
CA PHE A 121 3.88 9.46 -6.82
C PHE A 121 3.25 10.08 -5.56
N TYR A 122 2.42 9.33 -4.83
CA TYR A 122 1.71 9.76 -3.62
C TYR A 122 2.26 9.16 -2.31
N GLY A 123 3.26 8.27 -2.36
CA GLY A 123 3.82 7.71 -1.14
C GLY A 123 4.79 6.54 -1.36
N PRO A 124 5.56 6.17 -0.33
CA PRO A 124 6.46 5.03 -0.37
C PRO A 124 5.67 3.72 -0.31
N LYS A 125 6.30 2.63 -0.77
CA LYS A 125 5.65 1.31 -0.82
C LYS A 125 6.60 0.17 -0.47
N LEU A 126 6.03 -0.90 0.08
CA LEU A 126 6.64 -2.22 0.18
C LEU A 126 6.16 -3.07 -0.99
N ASP A 127 7.08 -3.50 -1.83
CA ASP A 127 6.79 -4.32 -3.00
C ASP A 127 7.22 -5.76 -2.73
N TYR A 128 6.29 -6.70 -2.92
CA TYR A 128 6.51 -8.12 -2.69
C TYR A 128 6.73 -8.83 -4.03
N HIS A 129 7.93 -9.35 -4.19
CA HIS A 129 8.38 -10.02 -5.39
C HIS A 129 8.40 -11.53 -5.17
N ILE A 130 7.56 -12.26 -5.91
CA ILE A 130 7.42 -13.71 -5.83
C ILE A 130 8.34 -14.37 -6.87
N GLU A 131 9.00 -15.46 -6.48
CA GLU A 131 9.83 -16.28 -7.36
C GLU A 131 8.97 -17.36 -8.06
N ASP A 132 9.04 -17.41 -9.40
CA ASP A 132 8.39 -18.45 -10.18
C ASP A 132 9.23 -19.75 -10.25
N SER A 133 8.66 -20.82 -10.81
CA SER A 133 9.34 -22.13 -10.91
C SER A 133 10.61 -22.13 -11.78
N LEU A 134 10.87 -21.05 -12.52
CA LEU A 134 12.09 -20.87 -13.32
C LEU A 134 13.10 -19.92 -12.65
N GLY A 135 12.84 -19.49 -11.41
CA GLY A 135 13.70 -18.59 -10.64
C GLY A 135 13.57 -17.12 -11.05
N ARG A 136 12.53 -16.72 -11.79
CA ARG A 136 12.27 -15.32 -12.15
C ARG A 136 11.41 -14.66 -11.10
N THR A 137 11.61 -13.37 -10.87
CA THR A 137 10.91 -12.61 -9.82
C THR A 137 9.83 -11.71 -10.42
N TRP A 138 8.64 -11.72 -9.82
CA TRP A 138 7.49 -10.94 -10.25
C TRP A 138 6.90 -10.16 -9.08
N GLN A 139 6.77 -8.84 -9.23
CA GLN A 139 6.05 -8.01 -8.25
C GLN A 139 4.56 -8.37 -8.31
N CYS A 140 4.03 -8.95 -7.24
CA CYS A 140 2.62 -9.36 -7.16
C CYS A 140 1.89 -8.61 -6.03
N GLY A 141 2.54 -8.46 -4.88
CA GLY A 141 1.96 -7.75 -3.75
C GLY A 141 2.53 -6.35 -3.60
N THR A 142 1.73 -5.43 -3.07
CA THR A 142 2.18 -4.09 -2.73
C THR A 142 1.44 -3.55 -1.51
N ILE A 143 2.14 -2.84 -0.63
CA ILE A 143 1.58 -2.07 0.48
C ILE A 143 2.09 -0.64 0.32
N GLN A 144 1.19 0.32 0.11
CA GLN A 144 1.55 1.71 -0.19
C GLN A 144 0.94 2.62 0.87
N LEU A 145 1.76 3.48 1.47
CA LEU A 145 1.31 4.40 2.50
C LEU A 145 1.06 5.77 1.89
N ASP A 146 -0.20 6.20 1.86
CA ASP A 146 -0.65 7.41 1.20
C ASP A 146 -1.21 8.43 2.21
N MET A 147 -0.55 9.60 2.23
CA MET A 147 -0.99 10.78 2.98
C MET A 147 -1.43 11.91 2.06
N ASN A 148 -1.26 11.75 0.74
CA ASN A 148 -1.48 12.77 -0.28
C ASN A 148 -2.90 12.73 -0.86
N LEU A 149 -3.43 11.56 -1.23
CA LEU A 149 -4.79 11.51 -1.79
C LEU A 149 -5.86 11.91 -0.77
N PRO A 150 -5.78 11.59 0.54
CA PRO A 150 -6.72 12.10 1.53
C PRO A 150 -6.78 13.63 1.55
N GLU A 151 -5.65 14.32 1.43
CA GLU A 151 -5.61 15.78 1.28
C GLU A 151 -6.26 16.24 -0.02
N ARG A 152 -5.87 15.64 -1.15
CA ARG A 152 -6.33 16.04 -2.48
C ARG A 152 -7.85 15.88 -2.66
N PHE A 153 -8.43 14.84 -2.07
CA PHE A 153 -9.87 14.57 -2.12
C PHE A 153 -10.64 15.22 -0.98
N GLN A 154 -9.98 15.95 -0.06
CA GLN A 154 -10.63 16.55 1.13
C GLN A 154 -11.36 15.49 1.97
N ILE A 155 -10.67 14.38 2.23
CA ILE A 155 -11.14 13.31 3.09
C ILE A 155 -10.90 13.74 4.53
N GLU A 156 -11.98 13.86 5.30
CA GLU A 156 -11.94 14.35 6.68
C GLU A 156 -12.70 13.41 7.62
N TYR A 157 -12.39 13.50 8.92
CA TYR A 157 -13.16 12.93 10.02
C TYR A 157 -13.22 13.91 11.20
N ILE A 158 -14.15 13.70 12.12
CA ILE A 158 -14.27 14.49 13.36
C ILE A 158 -13.42 13.86 14.47
N GLY A 159 -12.42 14.60 14.94
CA GLY A 159 -11.50 14.20 16.01
C GLY A 159 -12.11 14.24 17.41
N GLU A 160 -11.33 13.80 18.40
CA GLU A 160 -11.70 13.88 19.83
C GLU A 160 -11.93 15.32 20.30
N ASP A 161 -11.23 16.27 19.68
CA ASP A 161 -11.33 17.71 19.91
C ASP A 161 -12.54 18.36 19.21
N GLY A 162 -13.35 17.57 18.50
CA GLY A 162 -14.48 18.05 17.70
C GLY A 162 -14.07 18.81 16.42
N GLN A 163 -12.79 18.86 16.09
CA GLN A 163 -12.30 19.49 14.86
C GLN A 163 -12.23 18.50 13.70
N LYS A 164 -12.09 19.03 12.49
CA LYS A 164 -11.86 18.24 11.29
C LYS A 164 -10.39 17.87 11.18
N HIS A 165 -10.12 16.58 11.05
CA HIS A 165 -8.80 16.01 10.84
C HIS A 165 -8.79 15.17 9.56
N ARG A 166 -7.61 14.88 9.03
CA ARG A 166 -7.44 14.04 7.83
C ARG A 166 -6.93 12.66 8.20
N PRO A 167 -7.52 11.58 7.68
CA PRO A 167 -7.01 10.25 7.90
C PRO A 167 -5.81 9.95 6.99
N ILE A 168 -5.10 8.89 7.33
CA ILE A 168 -4.04 8.32 6.50
C ILE A 168 -4.58 7.08 5.81
N MET A 169 -4.13 6.81 4.59
CA MET A 169 -4.61 5.70 3.78
C MET A 169 -3.50 4.69 3.49
N ILE A 170 -3.81 3.40 3.58
CA ILE A 170 -2.99 2.32 3.03
C ILE A 170 -3.70 1.78 1.79
N HIS A 171 -2.97 1.69 0.67
CA HIS A 171 -3.37 0.86 -0.48
C HIS A 171 -2.69 -0.49 -0.35
N ARG A 172 -3.45 -1.58 -0.55
CA ARG A 172 -2.85 -2.92 -0.57
C ARG A 172 -3.52 -3.82 -1.59
N ALA A 173 -2.68 -4.62 -2.26
CA ALA A 173 -3.09 -5.75 -3.09
C ALA A 173 -2.15 -6.92 -2.79
N CYS A 174 -2.70 -8.10 -2.54
CA CYS A 174 -1.96 -9.24 -2.01
C CYS A 174 -2.11 -10.52 -2.86
N PHE A 175 -3.18 -10.67 -3.62
CA PHE A 175 -3.49 -11.91 -4.34
C PHE A 175 -2.88 -11.97 -5.74
#